data_AF-A0A957T109-F1
#
_entry.id   AF-A0A957T109-F1
#
_cell.length_a   1.000
_cell.length_b   1.000
_cell.length_c   1.000
_cell.angle_alpha   90.00
_cell.angle_beta   90.00
_cell.angle_gamma   90.00
#
_symmetry.space_group_name_H-M   'P 1'
#
loop_
_entity.id
_entity.type
_entity.pdbx_description
1 polymer ?
#
loop_
_entity_poly.entity_id
_entity_poly.type
_entity_poly.pdbx_seq_one_letter_code
_entity_poly.pdbx_strand_id
1 'polypeptide(L)'
;MNLSTLFAKPIERDIEGVIKADDDSSLHLEVEEYVLTREVAKRLDSFLKAYNDYNGGNGVWISGFFGSGKSHLLKMLALLLENGQIDGDRVLDLFLHKDE
;
A
#
# COMPACT_ATOMS: atom_id res chain seq x y z
N MET A 1 -6.34 -15.62 29.53
CA MET A 1 -5.60 -14.88 28.49
C MET A 1 -6.66 -14.26 27.58
N ASN A 2 -6.68 -12.93 27.45
CA ASN A 2 -7.66 -12.26 26.58
C ASN A 2 -7.13 -12.30 25.14
N LEU A 3 -7.96 -12.71 24.18
CA LEU A 3 -7.54 -12.87 22.79
C LEU A 3 -7.05 -11.53 22.19
N SER A 4 -7.61 -10.40 22.65
CA SER A 4 -7.21 -9.07 22.19
C SER A 4 -5.74 -8.75 22.45
N THR A 5 -5.12 -9.34 23.48
CA THR A 5 -3.71 -9.09 23.82
C THR A 5 -2.72 -9.82 22.90
N LEU A 6 -3.22 -10.63 21.95
CA LEU A 6 -2.37 -11.29 20.95
C LEU A 6 -2.15 -10.44 19.70
N PHE A 7 -2.96 -9.40 19.48
CA PHE A 7 -2.92 -8.60 18.27
C PHE A 7 -2.16 -7.30 18.50
N ALA A 8 -1.36 -6.90 17.50
CA ALA A 8 -0.62 -5.64 17.53
C ALA A 8 -1.55 -4.40 17.52
N LYS A 9 -2.74 -4.54 16.93
CA LYS A 9 -3.73 -3.47 16.79
C LYS A 9 -5.11 -3.91 17.31
N PRO A 10 -5.99 -2.97 17.74
CA PRO A 10 -7.34 -3.27 18.21
C PRO A 10 -8.15 -4.09 17.21
N ILE A 11 -8.86 -5.11 17.67
CA ILE A 11 -9.62 -6.02 16.78
C ILE A 11 -10.96 -5.43 16.33
N GLU A 12 -11.47 -4.43 17.05
CA GLU A 12 -12.73 -3.75 16.76
C GLU A 12 -12.59 -2.58 15.78
N ARG A 13 -11.36 -2.31 15.28
CA ARG A 13 -11.12 -1.24 14.30
C ARG A 13 -11.82 -1.53 12.98
N ASP A 14 -12.35 -0.49 12.35
CA ASP A 14 -13.00 -0.63 11.05
C ASP A 14 -11.95 -0.78 9.94
N ILE A 15 -12.18 -1.72 9.02
CA ILE A 15 -11.27 -2.00 7.90
C ILE A 15 -12.10 -2.02 6.62
N GLU A 16 -11.90 -1.00 5.79
CA GLU A 16 -12.54 -0.92 4.47
C GLU A 16 -11.99 -2.01 3.55
N GLY A 17 -12.83 -3.01 3.26
CA GLY A 17 -12.46 -4.12 2.38
C GLY A 17 -12.41 -3.77 0.89
N VAL A 18 -12.84 -2.56 0.52
CA VAL A 18 -12.93 -2.09 -0.87
C VAL A 18 -12.19 -0.77 -1.01
N ILE A 19 -11.22 -0.75 -1.92
CA ILE A 19 -10.46 0.46 -2.23
C ILE A 19 -11.30 1.38 -3.11
N LYS A 20 -11.58 2.58 -2.60
CA LYS A 20 -12.22 3.69 -3.33
C LYS A 20 -11.13 4.67 -3.74
N ALA A 21 -11.11 5.06 -5.01
CA ALA A 21 -10.03 5.88 -5.58
C ALA A 21 -10.16 7.37 -5.21
N ASP A 22 -11.37 7.80 -4.84
CA ASP A 22 -11.79 9.17 -4.55
C ASP A 22 -12.14 9.41 -3.07
N ASP A 23 -11.88 8.42 -2.21
CA ASP A 23 -12.12 8.52 -0.77
C ASP A 23 -10.81 8.84 -0.03
N ASP A 24 -10.69 10.10 0.37
CA ASP A 24 -9.55 10.61 1.12
C ASP A 24 -9.75 10.48 2.64
N SER A 25 -10.98 10.23 3.11
CA SER A 25 -11.33 10.27 4.53
C SER A 25 -10.69 9.15 5.36
N SER A 26 -10.31 8.06 4.70
CA SER A 26 -9.69 6.88 5.30
C SER A 26 -8.25 6.64 4.84
N LEU A 27 -7.67 7.57 4.07
CA LEU A 27 -6.34 7.44 3.47
C LEU A 27 -5.24 7.17 4.51
N HIS A 28 -5.30 7.85 5.66
CA HIS A 28 -4.31 7.67 6.73
C HIS A 28 -4.28 6.20 7.18
N LEU A 29 -5.44 5.66 7.56
CA LEU A 29 -5.57 4.27 8.01
C LEU A 29 -5.21 3.29 6.88
N GLU A 30 -5.60 3.59 5.64
CA GLU A 30 -5.29 2.74 4.49
C GLU A 30 -3.78 2.58 4.28
N VAL A 31 -3.01 3.68 4.34
CA VAL A 31 -1.54 3.65 4.21
C VAL A 31 -0.90 2.92 5.39
N GLU A 32 -1.39 3.17 6.61
CA GLU A 32 -0.89 2.57 7.85
C GLU A 32 -1.14 1.05 7.92
N GLU A 33 -2.28 0.58 7.42
CA GLU A 33 -2.66 -0.85 7.42
C GLU A 33 -2.11 -1.62 6.21
N TYR A 34 -1.70 -0.93 5.13
CA TYR A 34 -1.23 -1.62 3.92
C TYR A 34 0.05 -2.41 4.19
N VAL A 35 0.04 -3.74 4.09
CA VAL A 35 1.27 -4.54 4.27
C VAL A 35 1.86 -4.94 2.93
N LEU A 36 3.08 -4.47 2.64
CA LEU A 36 3.86 -4.93 1.49
C LEU A 36 4.54 -6.25 1.84
N THR A 37 4.05 -7.35 1.26
CA THR A 37 4.65 -8.67 1.48
C THR A 37 6.03 -8.78 0.83
N ARG A 38 6.88 -9.67 1.37
CA ARG A 38 8.23 -9.91 0.84
C ARG A 38 8.22 -10.31 -0.65
N GLU A 39 7.23 -11.10 -1.07
CA GLU A 39 7.13 -11.51 -2.48
C GLU A 39 6.79 -10.33 -3.39
N VAL A 40 5.81 -9.50 -3.00
CA VAL A 40 5.42 -8.32 -3.78
C VAL A 40 6.59 -7.33 -3.84
N ALA A 41 7.29 -7.09 -2.73
CA ALA A 41 8.47 -6.23 -2.69
C ALA A 41 9.56 -6.70 -3.67
N LYS A 42 9.86 -8.01 -3.72
CA LYS A 42 10.84 -8.57 -4.66
C LYS A 42 10.43 -8.38 -6.13
N ARG A 43 9.14 -8.53 -6.44
CA ARG A 43 8.63 -8.31 -7.80
C ARG A 43 8.65 -6.83 -8.17
N LEU A 44 8.36 -5.95 -7.21
CA LEU A 44 8.39 -4.50 -7.40
C LEU A 44 9.81 -4.00 -7.68
N ASP A 45 10.83 -4.52 -6.98
CA ASP A 45 12.24 -4.22 -7.27
C ASP A 45 12.63 -4.55 -8.71
N SER A 46 12.29 -5.76 -9.19
CA SER A 46 12.51 -6.15 -10.59
C SER A 46 11.76 -5.25 -11.58
N PHE A 47 10.52 -4.87 -11.25
CA PHE A 47 9.72 -3.96 -12.07
C PHE A 47 10.37 -2.57 -12.14
N LEU A 48 10.74 -1.96 -11.00
CA LEU A 48 11.34 -0.63 -10.97
C LEU A 48 12.69 -0.58 -11.68
N LYS A 49 13.49 -1.66 -11.61
CA LYS A 49 14.72 -1.80 -12.40
C LYS A 49 14.44 -1.78 -13.90
N ALA A 50 13.46 -2.57 -14.35
CA ALA A 50 13.08 -2.60 -15.76
C ALA A 50 12.46 -1.27 -16.23
N TYR A 51 11.67 -0.60 -15.37
CA TYR A 51 11.05 0.68 -15.67
C TYR A 51 12.08 1.80 -15.84
N ASN A 52 13.14 1.80 -15.03
CA ASN A 52 14.22 2.79 -15.10
C ASN A 52 15.25 2.49 -16.21
N ASP A 53 15.23 1.29 -16.80
CA ASP A 53 16.08 0.90 -17.93
C ASP A 53 15.31 1.04 -19.26
N TYR A 54 15.14 2.30 -19.70
CA TYR A 54 14.28 2.64 -20.82
C TYR A 54 14.77 2.07 -22.16
N ASN A 55 14.04 1.07 -22.67
CA ASN A 55 14.31 0.41 -23.95
C ASN A 55 13.13 0.54 -24.94
N GLY A 56 12.49 1.72 -24.98
CA GLY A 56 11.42 2.04 -25.94
C GLY A 56 9.99 1.75 -25.47
N GLY A 57 9.78 1.40 -24.20
CA GLY A 57 8.45 1.24 -23.59
C GLY A 57 8.43 1.71 -22.13
N ASN A 58 7.35 2.35 -21.71
CA ASN A 58 7.16 2.92 -20.37
C ASN A 58 5.83 2.51 -19.71
N GLY A 59 5.19 1.46 -20.22
CA GLY A 59 3.92 0.94 -19.72
C GLY A 59 4.08 -0.46 -19.13
N VAL A 60 3.28 -0.78 -18.11
CA VAL A 60 3.25 -2.11 -17.49
C VAL A 60 1.83 -2.60 -17.30
N TRP A 61 1.65 -3.91 -17.51
CA TRP A 61 0.40 -4.61 -17.32
C TRP A 61 0.39 -5.35 -15.99
N ILE A 62 -0.56 -5.02 -15.12
CA ILE A 62 -0.76 -5.69 -13.83
C ILE A 62 -1.99 -6.60 -13.95
N SER A 63 -1.81 -7.91 -13.83
CA SER A 63 -2.87 -8.92 -13.90
C SER A 63 -2.95 -9.75 -12.61
N GLY A 64 -4.13 -10.33 -12.37
CA GLY A 64 -4.40 -11.13 -11.16
C GLY A 64 -5.89 -11.28 -10.87
N PHE A 65 -6.24 -12.25 -10.04
CA PHE A 65 -7.63 -12.59 -9.69
C PHE A 65 -8.38 -11.45 -8.96
N PHE A 66 -9.70 -11.53 -8.89
CA PHE A 66 -10.50 -10.59 -8.09
C PHE A 66 -10.05 -10.65 -6.61
N GLY A 67 -10.00 -9.50 -5.94
CA GLY A 67 -9.53 -9.40 -4.55
C GLY A 67 -8.01 -9.52 -4.36
N SER A 68 -7.21 -9.68 -5.42
CA SER A 68 -5.75 -9.85 -5.30
C SER A 68 -4.96 -8.55 -4.99
N GLY A 69 -5.64 -7.45 -4.66
CA GLY A 69 -4.98 -6.18 -4.28
C GLY A 69 -4.39 -5.33 -5.41
N LYS A 70 -4.71 -5.59 -6.70
CA LYS A 70 -4.14 -4.85 -7.85
C LYS A 70 -4.36 -3.33 -7.76
N SER A 71 -5.61 -2.91 -7.54
CA SER A 71 -5.95 -1.49 -7.44
C SER A 71 -5.35 -0.85 -6.18
N HIS A 72 -5.28 -1.60 -5.08
CA HIS A 72 -4.65 -1.14 -3.84
C HIS A 72 -3.16 -0.89 -4.03
N LEU A 73 -2.45 -1.82 -4.68
CA LEU A 73 -1.04 -1.66 -5.04
C LEU A 73 -0.82 -0.41 -5.91
N LEU A 74 -1.68 -0.18 -6.91
CA LEU A 74 -1.59 1.02 -7.76
C LEU A 74 -1.83 2.31 -6.99
N LYS A 75 -2.83 2.35 -6.10
CA LYS A 75 -3.11 3.52 -5.24
C LYS A 75 -1.92 3.81 -4.32
N MET A 76 -1.36 2.78 -3.67
CA MET A 76 -0.19 2.93 -2.80
C MET A 76 1.05 3.40 -3.57
N LEU A 77 1.30 2.86 -4.77
CA LEU A 77 2.40 3.34 -5.62
C LEU A 77 2.21 4.81 -6.02
N ALA A 78 1.00 5.22 -6.39
CA ALA A 78 0.71 6.61 -6.73
C ALA A 78 0.96 7.54 -5.54
N LEU A 79 0.43 7.21 -4.36
CA LEU A 79 0.63 7.98 -3.14
C LEU A 79 2.11 8.08 -2.74
N LEU A 80 2.86 6.98 -2.84
CA LEU A 80 4.29 6.96 -2.52
C LEU A 80 5.15 7.74 -3.51
N LEU A 81 4.79 7.73 -4.80
CA LEU A 81 5.49 8.48 -5.84
C LEU A 81 5.22 9.99 -5.73
N GLU A 82 4.00 10.37 -5.37
CA GLU A 82 3.65 11.76 -5.07
C GLU A 82 4.30 12.22 -3.75
N ASN A 83 4.30 11.35 -2.74
CA ASN A 83 4.81 11.60 -1.39
C ASN A 83 4.28 12.89 -0.77
N GLY A 84 2.98 13.13 -0.91
CA GLY A 84 2.26 14.25 -0.31
C GLY A 84 2.14 14.14 1.22
N GLN A 85 1.27 14.97 1.80
CA GLN A 85 0.93 14.91 3.22
C GLN A 85 -0.49 14.38 3.42
N ILE A 86 -0.67 13.50 4.40
CA ILE A 86 -1.96 13.03 4.90
C ILE A 86 -1.98 13.37 6.39
N ASP A 87 -2.97 14.15 6.84
CA ASP A 87 -3.10 14.61 8.23
C ASP A 87 -1.84 15.27 8.83
N GLY A 88 -1.00 15.84 7.97
CA GLY A 88 0.25 16.52 8.34
C GLY A 88 1.51 15.66 8.22
N ASP A 89 1.36 14.34 8.15
CA ASP A 89 2.47 13.40 8.00
C ASP A 89 2.74 13.09 6.52
N ARG A 90 4.01 12.87 6.16
CA ARG A 90 4.32 12.46 4.78
C ARG A 90 3.89 11.03 4.56
N VAL A 91 3.35 10.75 3.37
CA VAL A 91 2.94 9.39 2.97
C VAL A 91 4.06 8.38 3.19
N LEU A 92 5.30 8.72 2.82
CA LEU A 92 6.44 7.82 3.00
C LEU A 92 6.69 7.50 4.48
N ASP A 93 6.56 8.49 5.36
CA ASP A 93 6.81 8.30 6.79
C ASP A 93 5.73 7.39 7.40
N LEU A 94 4.46 7.63 7.07
CA LEU A 94 3.34 6.75 7.45
C LEU A 94 3.52 5.32 6.92
N PHE A 95 3.96 5.18 5.66
CA PHE A 95 4.16 3.87 5.05
C PHE A 95 5.34 3.11 5.64
N LEU A 96 6.40 3.78 6.10
CA LEU A 96 7.55 3.13 6.72
C LEU A 96 7.34 2.84 8.20
N HIS A 97 6.50 3.64 8.87
CA HIS A 97 6.16 3.45 10.28
C HIS A 97 5.17 2.29 10.45
N LYS A 98 5.69 1.07 10.53
CA LYS A 98 4.91 -0.10 10.93
C LYS A 98 5.47 -0.63 12.23
N ASP A 99 4.65 -0.60 13.26
CA ASP A 99 5.00 -1.17 14.55
C ASP A 99 5.33 -2.66 14.35
N GLU A 100 6.54 -3.05 14.77
CA GLU A 100 6.99 -4.46 14.87
C GLU A 100 6.41 -5.15 16.11
#